data_AF-A0A661Q1C9-F1
#
_entry.id   AF-A0A661Q1C9-F1
#
_cell.length_a   1.000
_cell.length_b   1.000
_cell.length_c   1.000
_cell.angle_alpha   90.00
_cell.angle_beta   90.00
_cell.angle_gamma   90.00
#
_symmetry.space_group_name_H-M   'P 1'
#
loop_
_entity.id
_entity.type
_entity.pdbx_description
1 polymer ?
#
loop_
_entity_poly.entity_id
_entity_poly.type
_entity_poly.pdbx_seq_one_letter_code
_entity_poly.pdbx_strand_id
1 'polypeptide(L)'
;MSLRHGSSPGNDVNAGKDMSREATVLFCCHLAPRNICLLRFLLEGYDGLATMTTVSAAAGLVYCLASGGQGESLRRLLEDFSAEGLIYSFVRVNAFELRRCLLN
;
A
#
# COMPACT_ATOMS: atom_id res chain seq x y z
N MET A 1 57.23 -17.88 29.58
CA MET A 1 56.13 -18.50 30.34
C MET A 1 54.86 -18.35 29.53
N SER A 2 54.42 -19.46 28.93
CA SER A 2 53.12 -19.60 28.25
C SER A 2 51.99 -19.63 29.26
N LEU A 3 50.84 -19.03 28.92
CA LEU A 3 49.53 -19.67 29.08
C LEU A 3 48.66 -19.31 27.87
N ARG A 4 48.16 -20.36 27.19
CA ARG A 4 47.22 -20.33 26.07
C ARG A 4 45.79 -20.49 26.58
N HIS A 5 44.85 -20.14 25.70
CA HIS A 5 43.54 -20.76 25.43
C HIS A 5 42.24 -20.04 25.82
N GLY A 6 41.29 -20.16 24.88
CA GLY A 6 39.89 -19.70 24.93
C GLY A 6 39.52 -18.90 23.67
N SER A 7 39.67 -19.42 22.45
CA SER A 7 38.63 -20.18 21.73
C SER A 7 37.32 -19.40 21.56
N SER A 8 37.10 -18.83 20.36
CA SER A 8 35.76 -18.51 19.86
C SER A 8 34.94 -19.79 19.70
N PRO A 9 33.61 -19.67 19.84
CA PRO A 9 32.76 -20.07 18.73
C PRO A 9 31.74 -18.98 18.42
N GLY A 10 31.44 -18.86 17.12
CA GLY A 10 30.37 -18.00 16.63
C GLY A 10 29.03 -18.38 17.24
N ASN A 11 28.17 -17.37 17.36
CA ASN A 11 26.75 -17.60 17.57
C ASN A 11 26.00 -16.77 16.52
N ASP A 12 26.10 -17.25 15.28
CA ASP A 12 25.05 -17.04 14.28
C ASP A 12 23.79 -17.73 14.80
N VAL A 13 22.92 -16.97 15.47
CA VAL A 13 21.53 -17.42 15.68
C VAL A 13 20.62 -16.25 15.39
N ASN A 14 20.16 -16.23 14.14
CA ASN A 14 18.84 -15.76 13.70
C ASN A 14 18.13 -14.86 14.73
N ALA A 15 18.41 -13.56 14.68
CA ALA A 15 17.34 -12.60 14.90
C ALA A 15 16.35 -12.87 13.77
N GLY A 16 15.38 -13.74 14.07
CA GLY A 16 14.30 -14.06 13.17
C GLY A 16 13.84 -12.75 12.56
N LYS A 17 13.95 -12.65 11.23
CA LYS A 17 13.12 -11.74 10.47
C LYS A 17 11.73 -11.99 11.00
N ASP A 18 11.28 -11.10 11.87
CA ASP A 18 9.86 -10.86 12.08
C ASP A 18 9.40 -10.48 10.69
N MET A 19 9.01 -11.51 9.94
CA MET A 19 8.34 -11.42 8.67
C MET A 19 6.95 -10.97 9.07
N SER A 20 6.90 -9.74 9.61
CA SER A 20 5.72 -8.96 9.84
C SER A 20 5.01 -9.05 8.52
N ARG A 21 3.92 -9.82 8.51
CA ARG A 21 2.98 -9.84 7.40
C ARG A 21 2.45 -8.42 7.34
N GLU A 22 3.18 -7.56 6.66
CA GLU A 22 2.81 -6.16 6.53
C GLU A 22 1.44 -6.15 5.87
N ALA A 23 0.46 -5.75 6.67
CA ALA A 23 -0.92 -5.86 6.29
C ALA A 23 -1.14 -5.03 5.03
N THR A 24 -1.68 -5.66 3.99
CA THR A 24 -2.08 -4.95 2.80
C THR A 24 -3.16 -3.94 3.16
N VAL A 25 -2.99 -2.69 2.73
CA VAL A 25 -3.93 -1.60 2.99
C VAL A 25 -4.66 -1.28 1.69
N LEU A 26 -5.97 -1.05 1.81
CA LEU A 26 -6.83 -0.77 0.68
C LEU A 26 -7.61 0.52 0.90
N PHE A 27 -7.68 1.33 -0.16
CA PHE A 27 -8.51 2.53 -0.21
C PHE A 27 -9.49 2.45 -1.36
N CYS A 28 -10.73 2.83 -1.10
CA CYS A 28 -11.72 3.15 -2.13
C CYS A 28 -11.63 4.64 -2.41
N CYS A 29 -11.50 5.03 -3.68
CA CYS A 29 -11.41 6.43 -4.08
C CYS A 29 -12.53 6.77 -5.07
N HIS A 30 -13.10 7.97 -4.91
CA HIS A 30 -14.05 8.57 -5.84
C HIS A 30 -13.40 9.80 -6.47
N LEU A 31 -13.43 9.86 -7.80
CA LEU A 31 -12.80 10.91 -8.60
C LEU A 31 -13.57 11.12 -9.91
N ALA A 32 -13.25 12.18 -10.65
CA ALA A 32 -13.84 12.35 -11.97
C ALA A 32 -13.47 11.15 -12.89
N PRO A 33 -14.39 10.60 -13.69
CA PRO A 33 -14.08 9.52 -14.64
C PRO A 33 -12.86 9.82 -15.54
N ARG A 34 -12.73 11.07 -16.00
CA ARG A 34 -11.59 11.53 -16.81
C ARG A 34 -10.23 11.48 -16.09
N ASN A 35 -10.24 11.49 -14.75
CA ASN A 35 -9.04 11.48 -13.93
C ASN A 35 -8.54 10.06 -13.61
N ILE A 36 -9.30 9.01 -13.95
CA ILE A 36 -8.92 7.62 -13.64
C ILE A 36 -7.55 7.26 -14.23
N CYS A 37 -7.33 7.56 -15.52
CA CYS A 37 -6.05 7.27 -16.17
C CYS A 37 -4.90 8.11 -15.59
N LEU A 38 -5.17 9.36 -15.22
CA LEU A 38 -4.19 10.23 -14.59
C LEU A 38 -3.76 9.68 -13.22
N LEU A 39 -4.72 9.29 -12.38
CA LEU A 39 -4.41 8.68 -11.08
C LEU A 39 -3.61 7.37 -11.23
N ARG A 40 -3.96 6.53 -12.21
CA ARG A 40 -3.17 5.33 -12.54
C ARG A 40 -1.72 5.67 -12.84
N PHE A 41 -1.51 6.60 -13.76
CA PHE A 41 -0.18 7.04 -14.19
C PHE A 41 0.64 7.59 -13.01
N LEU A 42 0.03 8.42 -12.17
CA LEU A 42 0.69 8.97 -10.99
C LEU A 42 1.12 7.86 -10.03
N LEU A 43 0.23 6.93 -9.68
CA LEU A 43 0.55 5.81 -8.78
C LEU A 43 1.66 4.90 -9.32
N GLU A 44 1.66 4.64 -10.63
CA GLU A 44 2.73 3.87 -11.30
C GLU A 44 4.08 4.62 -11.25
N GLY A 45 4.05 5.96 -11.33
CA GLY A 45 5.24 6.81 -11.20
C GLY A 45 5.87 6.86 -9.79
N TYR A 46 5.15 6.46 -8.76
CA TYR A 46 5.68 6.31 -7.38
C TYR A 46 6.24 4.89 -7.13
N ASP A 47 6.97 4.34 -8.11
CA ASP A 47 7.58 3.00 -8.06
C ASP A 47 6.59 1.89 -7.67
N GLY A 48 5.35 1.98 -8.16
CA GLY A 48 4.30 1.01 -7.85
C GLY A 48 3.81 1.05 -6.41
N LEU A 49 3.81 2.23 -5.78
CA LEU A 49 3.31 2.48 -4.41
C LEU A 49 1.98 1.78 -4.10
N ALA A 50 1.09 1.72 -5.09
CA ALA A 50 -0.15 0.98 -5.01
C ALA A 50 -0.57 0.42 -6.36
N THR A 51 -1.22 -0.74 -6.35
CA THR A 51 -1.95 -1.25 -7.51
C THR A 51 -3.34 -0.64 -7.55
N MET A 52 -3.76 -0.15 -8.72
CA MET A 52 -5.09 0.44 -8.90
C MET A 52 -6.02 -0.45 -9.73
N THR A 53 -7.24 -0.67 -9.25
CA THR A 53 -8.32 -1.38 -9.97
C THR A 53 -9.51 -0.46 -10.16
N THR A 54 -10.02 -0.34 -11.37
CA THR A 54 -11.24 0.44 -11.63
C THR A 54 -12.46 -0.43 -11.31
N VAL A 55 -13.32 0.06 -10.42
CA VAL A 55 -14.57 -0.62 -10.03
C VAL A 55 -15.70 -0.19 -10.96
N SER A 56 -15.85 1.11 -11.16
CA SER A 56 -16.81 1.69 -12.08
C SER A 56 -16.21 2.91 -12.74
N ALA A 57 -15.93 2.80 -14.04
CA ALA A 57 -15.38 3.90 -14.81
C ALA A 57 -16.39 5.05 -14.92
N ALA A 58 -17.67 4.74 -15.14
CA ALA A 58 -18.73 5.74 -15.28
C ALA A 58 -18.96 6.53 -13.99
N ALA A 59 -18.90 5.85 -12.83
CA ALA A 59 -19.07 6.48 -11.52
C ALA A 59 -17.75 7.05 -10.96
N GLY A 60 -16.61 6.85 -11.63
CA GLY A 60 -15.34 7.34 -11.12
C GLY A 60 -14.88 6.64 -9.84
N LEU A 61 -15.17 5.35 -9.69
CA LEU A 61 -14.82 4.56 -8.50
C LEU A 61 -13.64 3.63 -8.78
N VAL A 62 -12.63 3.70 -7.93
CA VAL A 62 -11.41 2.89 -8.02
C VAL A 62 -10.98 2.36 -6.65
N TYR A 63 -10.21 1.28 -6.67
CA TYR A 63 -9.49 0.77 -5.52
C TYR A 63 -7.99 0.96 -5.68
N CYS A 64 -7.33 1.36 -4.60
CA CYS A 64 -5.87 1.44 -4.50
C CYS A 64 -5.38 0.48 -3.40
N LEU A 65 -4.57 -0.50 -3.78
CA LEU A 65 -4.02 -1.52 -2.91
C LEU A 65 -2.52 -1.25 -2.68
N ALA A 66 -2.14 -0.90 -1.46
CA ALA A 66 -0.74 -0.76 -1.04
C ALA A 66 -0.28 -2.04 -0.33
N SER A 67 0.84 -2.60 -0.79
CA SER A 67 1.56 -3.67 -0.10
C SER A 67 2.50 -3.10 0.96
N GLY A 68 2.85 -3.92 1.95
CA GLY A 68 4.17 -3.82 2.58
C GLY A 68 4.51 -2.48 3.25
N GLY A 69 3.79 -2.08 4.31
CA GLY A 69 4.13 -0.86 5.07
C GLY A 69 3.82 0.47 4.36
N GLN A 70 3.59 0.44 3.05
CA GLN A 70 3.35 1.63 2.21
C GLN A 70 1.97 2.26 2.39
N GLY A 71 1.10 1.70 3.24
CA GLY A 71 -0.26 2.19 3.44
C GLY A 71 -0.34 3.64 3.92
N GLU A 72 0.60 4.05 4.77
CA GLU A 72 0.68 5.43 5.26
C GLU A 72 1.17 6.41 4.19
N SER A 73 2.15 5.99 3.38
CA SER A 73 2.63 6.77 2.23
C SER A 73 1.54 6.95 1.18
N LEU A 74 0.79 5.89 0.87
CA LEU A 74 -0.39 5.98 0.00
C LEU A 74 -1.44 6.91 0.59
N ARG A 75 -1.74 6.81 1.89
CA ARG A 75 -2.73 7.68 2.56
C ARG A 75 -2.37 9.15 2.37
N ARG A 76 -1.13 9.55 2.65
CA ARG A 76 -0.66 10.94 2.48
C ARG A 76 -0.78 11.42 1.05
N LEU A 77 -0.38 10.58 0.09
CA LEU A 77 -0.51 10.93 -1.32
C LEU A 77 -1.97 11.14 -1.74
N LEU A 78 -2.90 10.31 -1.25
CA LEU A 78 -4.33 10.49 -1.51
C LEU A 78 -4.89 11.77 -0.85
N GLU A 79 -4.35 12.18 0.31
CA GLU A 79 -4.69 13.46 0.95
C GLU A 79 -4.24 14.64 0.09
N ASP A 80 -3.01 14.61 -0.41
CA ASP A 80 -2.48 15.66 -1.30
C ASP A 80 -3.31 15.76 -2.59
N PHE A 81 -3.63 14.62 -3.21
CA PHE A 81 -4.48 14.58 -4.40
C PHE A 81 -5.92 15.03 -4.13
N SER A 82 -6.43 14.81 -2.91
CA SER A 82 -7.74 15.33 -2.52
C SER A 82 -7.70 16.85 -2.34
N ALA A 83 -6.62 17.39 -1.77
CA ALA A 83 -6.42 18.84 -1.62
C ALA A 83 -6.28 19.55 -2.97
N GLU A 84 -5.67 18.90 -3.96
CA GLU A 84 -5.56 19.41 -5.34
C GLU A 84 -6.82 19.20 -6.19
N GLY A 85 -7.85 18.54 -5.65
CA GLY A 85 -9.11 18.27 -6.34
C GLY A 85 -9.04 17.18 -7.41
N LEU A 86 -7.95 16.40 -7.44
CA LEU A 86 -7.82 15.23 -8.31
C LEU A 86 -8.78 14.10 -7.85
N ILE A 87 -8.90 13.93 -6.53
CA ILE A 87 -9.78 12.97 -5.85
C ILE A 87 -10.84 13.74 -5.07
N TYR A 88 -12.10 13.29 -5.13
CA TYR A 88 -13.21 13.90 -4.40
C TYR A 88 -13.32 13.37 -2.97
N SER A 89 -13.13 12.06 -2.81
CA SER A 89 -13.09 11.43 -1.49
C SER A 89 -12.38 10.08 -1.58
N PHE A 90 -11.84 9.64 -0.44
CA PHE A 90 -11.31 8.30 -0.30
C PHE A 90 -11.57 7.77 1.11
N VAL A 91 -11.66 6.45 1.24
CA VAL A 91 -11.89 5.79 2.53
C VAL A 91 -11.09 4.50 2.61
N ARG A 92 -10.46 4.27 3.75
CA ARG A 92 -9.80 2.99 4.03
C ARG A 92 -10.87 1.91 4.15
N VAL A 93 -10.72 0.84 3.39
CA VAL A 93 -11.63 -0.31 3.39
C VAL A 93 -10.90 -1.55 3.88
N ASN A 94 -11.62 -2.40 4.60
CA ASN A 94 -11.09 -3.70 5.01
C ASN A 94 -11.32 -4.73 3.90
N ALA A 95 -10.50 -5.78 3.85
CA ALA A 95 -10.63 -6.86 2.87
C ALA A 95 -12.03 -7.52 2.84
N PHE A 96 -12.77 -7.44 3.95
CA PHE A 96 -14.15 -7.92 4.04
C PHE A 96 -15.15 -7.06 3.25
N GLU A 97 -15.00 -5.73 3.30
CA GLU A 97 -15.89 -4.78 2.59
C GLU A 97 -15.73 -4.87 1.06
N LEU A 98 -14.53 -5.25 0.61
CA LEU A 98 -14.19 -5.47 -0.80
C LEU A 98 -15.13 -6.47 -1.48
N ARG A 99 -15.52 -7.54 -0.76
CA ARG A 99 -16.44 -8.56 -1.30
C ARG A 99 -17.85 -8.03 -1.53
N ARG A 100 -18.32 -7.07 -0.73
CA ARG A 100 -19.66 -6.47 -0.92
C ARG A 100 -19.71 -5.55 -2.13
N CYS A 101 -18.59 -4.93 -2.50
CA CYS A 101 -18.55 -4.00 -3.62
C CYS A 101 -18.26 -4.67 -4.98
N LEU A 102 -17.63 -5.86 -5.00
CA LEU A 102 -17.33 -6.59 -6.24
C LEU A 102 -18.41 -7.60 -6.66
N LEU A 103 -19.39 -7.90 -5.80
CA LEU A 103 -20.44 -8.91 -6.05
C LEU A 103 -21.85 -8.33 -6.28
N ASN A 104 -21.95 -7.01 -6.46
CA ASN A 104 -23.18 -6.33 -6.88
C ASN A 104 -22.96 -5.69 -8.26
#